data_AF-A0A432GS52-F1
#
_entry.id   AF-A0A432GS52-F1
#
_cell.length_a   1.000
_cell.length_b   1.000
_cell.length_c   1.000
_cell.angle_alpha   90.00
_cell.angle_beta   90.00
_cell.angle_gamma   90.00
#
_symmetry.space_group_name_H-M   'P 1'
#
loop_
_entity.id
_entity.type
_entity.pdbx_description
1 polymer ?
#
loop_
_entity_poly.entity_id
_entity_poly.type
_entity_poly.pdbx_seq_one_letter_code
_entity_poly.pdbx_strand_id
1 'polypeptide(L)'
;VRAIDAVNGLLVVTADHGNADEMLISNQNGTLEISTKHSLNPVPFLIYDPLYNGDYRLKPFGQDYNNNLSNIAATNFLLLGQAVPDDLAPSLFAD
;
A
#
# COMPACT_ATOMS: atom_id res chain seq x y z
N VAL A 1 -1.30 15.57 -5.23
CA VAL A 1 -2.57 15.34 -5.96
C VAL A 1 -2.81 16.37 -7.06
N ARG A 2 -2.67 17.70 -6.87
CA ARG A 2 -2.87 18.74 -7.92
C ARG A 2 -2.51 18.41 -9.38
N ALA A 3 -1.35 17.80 -9.65
CA ALA A 3 -0.95 17.43 -11.02
C ALA A 3 -1.79 16.28 -11.59
N ILE A 4 -2.21 15.34 -10.74
CA ILE A 4 -3.14 14.25 -11.05
C ILE A 4 -4.54 14.82 -11.31
N ASP A 5 -4.99 15.77 -10.48
CA ASP A 5 -6.27 16.47 -10.65
C ASP A 5 -6.33 17.16 -12.02
N ALA A 6 -5.24 17.82 -12.42
CA ALA A 6 -5.15 18.52 -13.71
C ALA A 6 -5.29 17.61 -14.95
N VAL A 7 -5.12 16.30 -14.78
CA VAL A 7 -5.26 15.30 -15.86
C VAL A 7 -6.42 14.35 -15.63
N ASN A 8 -7.28 14.61 -14.62
CA ASN A 8 -8.35 13.71 -14.19
C ASN A 8 -7.87 12.27 -13.99
N GLY A 9 -6.68 12.12 -13.39
CA GLY A 9 -6.03 10.83 -13.21
C GLY A 9 -6.35 10.17 -11.86
N LEU A 10 -5.84 8.95 -11.72
CA LEU A 10 -5.79 8.21 -10.46
C LEU A 10 -4.37 8.22 -9.90
N LEU A 11 -4.23 8.18 -8.58
CA LEU A 11 -2.93 8.06 -7.92
C LEU A 11 -2.96 6.95 -6.88
N VAL A 12 -2.02 6.02 -6.99
CA VAL A 12 -1.74 5.02 -5.96
C VAL A 12 -0.46 5.43 -5.24
N VAL A 13 -0.52 5.54 -3.92
CA VAL A 13 0.63 5.81 -3.06
C VAL A 13 0.84 4.63 -2.12
N THR A 14 2.07 4.12 -2.11
CA THR A 14 2.50 3.04 -1.21
C THR A 14 3.99 3.17 -0.90
N ALA A 15 4.54 2.23 -0.15
CA ALA A 15 5.97 2.07 0.06
C ALA A 15 6.36 0.60 -0.15
N ASP A 16 7.63 0.34 -0.36
CA ASP A 16 8.20 -1.01 -0.46
C ASP A 16 8.55 -1.59 0.91
N HIS A 17 8.88 -0.74 1.89
CA HIS A 17 9.10 -1.14 3.28
C HIS A 17 9.03 0.06 4.24
N GLY A 18 9.10 -0.21 5.54
CA GLY A 18 9.28 0.81 6.57
C GLY A 18 10.76 1.17 6.81
N ASN A 19 11.01 2.36 7.35
CA ASN A 19 12.29 2.87 7.81
C ASN A 19 12.04 4.09 8.73
N ALA A 20 11.62 5.21 8.13
CA ALA A 20 11.46 6.49 8.83
C ALA A 20 10.36 6.49 9.91
N ASP A 21 9.50 5.49 9.89
CA ASP A 21 8.49 5.21 10.90
C ASP A 21 9.06 4.66 12.22
N GLU A 22 10.30 4.15 12.25
CA GLU A 22 10.96 3.65 13.46
C GLU A 22 12.44 4.06 13.51
N MET A 23 12.71 5.28 14.00
CA MET A 23 14.07 5.83 14.07
C MET A 23 14.83 5.49 15.35
N LEU A 24 14.15 4.92 16.36
CA LEU A 24 14.75 4.49 17.63
C LEU A 24 14.25 3.08 17.96
N ILE A 25 15.17 2.19 18.32
CA ILE A 25 14.85 0.82 18.76
C ILE A 25 15.41 0.56 20.15
N SER A 26 14.80 -0.38 20.87
CA SER A 26 15.33 -0.85 22.16
C SER A 26 16.42 -1.90 21.91
N ASN A 27 17.61 -1.69 22.45
CA ASN A 27 18.68 -2.67 22.37
C ASN A 27 18.50 -3.79 23.42
N GLN A 28 19.46 -4.72 23.46
CA GLN A 28 19.42 -5.87 24.37
C GLN A 28 19.45 -5.48 25.86
N ASN A 29 19.92 -4.27 26.19
CA ASN A 29 19.96 -3.72 27.54
C ASN A 29 18.71 -2.89 27.87
N GLY A 30 17.74 -2.78 26.96
CA GLY A 30 16.53 -1.99 27.15
C GLY A 30 16.74 -0.48 26.96
N THR A 31 17.89 -0.03 26.44
CA THR A 31 18.14 1.38 26.15
C THR A 31 17.84 1.70 24.69
N LEU A 32 17.36 2.91 24.43
CA LEU A 32 17.08 3.37 23.07
C LEU A 32 18.37 3.62 22.30
N GLU A 33 18.43 3.14 21.07
CA GLU A 33 19.51 3.40 20.11
C GLU A 33 18.95 3.85 18.76
N ILE A 34 19.76 4.59 18.01
CA ILE A 34 19.40 5.06 16.65
C ILE A 34 19.28 3.84 15.73
N SER A 35 18.12 3.71 15.08
CA SER A 35 17.92 2.72 14.04
C SER A 35 18.31 3.28 12.67
N THR A 36 19.06 2.48 11.92
CA THR A 36 19.38 2.72 10.49
C THR A 36 18.86 1.59 9.60
N LYS A 37 18.07 0.68 10.17
CA LYS A 37 17.52 -0.51 9.52
C LYS A 37 16.10 -0.25 9.02
N HIS A 38 15.58 -1.15 8.21
CA HIS A 38 14.15 -1.19 7.91
C HIS A 38 13.36 -1.63 9.15
N SER A 39 12.11 -1.18 9.25
CA SER A 39 11.14 -1.67 10.23
C SER A 39 10.34 -2.85 9.66
N LEU A 40 9.66 -3.59 10.54
CA LEU A 40 8.69 -4.63 10.16
C LEU A 40 7.25 -4.08 10.12
N ASN A 41 7.08 -2.77 10.20
CA ASN A 41 5.76 -2.14 10.18
C ASN A 41 5.13 -2.27 8.78
N PRO A 42 3.79 -2.38 8.70
CA PRO A 42 3.10 -2.39 7.42
C PRO A 42 3.26 -1.04 6.70
N VAL A 43 3.21 -1.08 5.37
CA VAL A 43 3.25 0.10 4.51
C VAL A 43 1.83 0.59 4.17
N PRO A 44 1.62 1.89 3.94
CA PRO A 44 0.33 2.38 3.49
C PRO A 44 0.03 1.89 2.07
N PHE A 45 -1.26 1.74 1.75
CA PHE A 45 -1.75 1.62 0.39
C PHE A 45 -2.94 2.57 0.24
N LEU A 46 -2.72 3.67 -0.48
CA LEU A 46 -3.68 4.77 -0.61
C LEU A 46 -4.05 4.93 -2.08
N ILE A 47 -5.34 4.97 -2.37
CA ILE A 47 -5.86 5.33 -3.68
C ILE A 47 -6.47 6.72 -3.56
N TYR A 48 -5.98 7.64 -4.36
CA TYR A 48 -6.63 8.92 -4.61
C TYR A 48 -7.33 8.85 -5.96
N ASP A 49 -8.66 8.90 -5.88
CA ASP A 49 -9.57 8.94 -7.02
C ASP A 49 -10.53 10.13 -6.82
N PRO A 50 -10.37 11.23 -7.58
CA PRO A 50 -11.25 12.40 -7.50
C PRO A 50 -12.72 12.11 -7.81
N LEU A 51 -13.00 11.03 -8.54
CA LEU A 51 -14.34 10.65 -8.99
C LEU A 51 -14.91 9.49 -8.17
N TYR A 52 -14.23 9.10 -7.09
CA TYR A 52 -14.67 8.00 -6.24
C TYR A 52 -16.08 8.25 -5.69
N ASN A 53 -16.97 7.33 -6.03
CA ASN A 53 -18.40 7.33 -5.73
C ASN A 53 -18.82 6.08 -4.92
N GLY A 54 -17.87 5.21 -4.56
CA GLY A 54 -18.13 3.94 -3.88
C GLY A 54 -18.08 2.69 -4.76
N ASP A 55 -17.64 2.80 -6.02
CA ASP A 55 -17.62 1.69 -6.99
C ASP A 55 -16.67 0.53 -6.64
N TYR A 56 -15.76 0.70 -5.68
CA TYR A 56 -14.87 -0.36 -5.20
C TYR A 56 -14.55 -0.20 -3.72
N ARG A 57 -14.17 -1.29 -3.06
CA ARG A 57 -13.74 -1.29 -1.65
C ARG A 57 -12.46 -2.11 -1.52
N LEU A 58 -11.53 -1.63 -0.71
CA LEU A 58 -10.34 -2.41 -0.35
C LEU A 58 -10.75 -3.55 0.59
N LYS A 59 -10.05 -4.68 0.48
CA LYS A 59 -10.11 -5.78 1.44
C LYS A 59 -9.82 -5.25 2.85
N PRO A 60 -10.40 -5.84 3.90
CA PRO A 60 -9.98 -5.55 5.27
C PRO A 60 -8.47 -5.81 5.43
N PHE A 61 -7.83 -5.08 6.34
CA PHE A 61 -6.40 -5.16 6.60
C PHE A 61 -6.14 -5.40 8.09
N GLY A 62 -4.97 -5.95 8.42
CA GLY A 62 -4.58 -6.30 9.78
C GLY A 62 -3.77 -7.59 9.82
N GLN A 63 -3.40 -8.04 11.03
CA GLN A 63 -2.58 -9.24 11.22
C GLN A 63 -3.24 -10.53 10.70
N ASP A 64 -4.57 -10.57 10.66
CA ASP A 64 -5.34 -11.72 10.19
C ASP A 64 -5.56 -11.75 8.66
N TYR A 65 -5.07 -10.74 7.94
CA TYR A 65 -5.27 -10.60 6.49
C TYR A 65 -3.93 -10.69 5.77
N ASN A 66 -3.82 -11.61 4.81
CA ASN A 66 -2.61 -11.78 4.00
C ASN A 66 -2.55 -10.80 2.82
N ASN A 67 -2.70 -9.51 3.11
CA ASN A 67 -2.48 -8.43 2.13
C ASN A 67 -1.00 -8.07 2.13
N ASN A 68 -0.35 -8.11 0.97
CA ASN A 68 1.07 -7.79 0.84
C ASN A 68 1.37 -7.13 -0.52
N LEU A 69 2.64 -6.79 -0.75
CA LEU A 69 3.06 -6.03 -1.93
C LEU A 69 2.75 -6.72 -3.26
N SER A 70 2.65 -8.06 -3.29
CA SER A 70 2.36 -8.78 -4.54
C SER A 70 0.95 -8.48 -5.07
N ASN A 71 0.02 -8.06 -4.21
CA ASN A 71 -1.35 -7.74 -4.61
C ASN A 71 -1.48 -6.40 -5.37
N ILE A 72 -0.45 -5.55 -5.32
CA ILE A 72 -0.50 -4.18 -5.86
C ILE A 72 -0.59 -4.19 -7.39
N ALA A 73 0.13 -5.09 -8.06
CA ALA A 73 0.14 -5.16 -9.51
C ALA A 73 -1.27 -5.41 -10.08
N ALA A 74 -1.96 -6.46 -9.62
CA ALA A 74 -3.33 -6.75 -10.03
C ALA A 74 -4.31 -5.62 -9.70
N THR A 75 -4.13 -4.93 -8.56
CA THR A 75 -4.94 -3.76 -8.19
C THR A 75 -4.78 -2.63 -9.22
N ASN A 76 -3.56 -2.36 -9.67
CA ASN A 76 -3.29 -1.34 -10.68
C ASN A 76 -3.86 -1.69 -12.06
N PHE A 77 -3.83 -2.97 -12.46
CA PHE A 77 -4.49 -3.41 -13.71
C PHE A 77 -5.98 -3.09 -13.69
N LEU A 78 -6.67 -3.39 -12.59
CA LEU A 78 -8.09 -3.08 -12.45
C LEU A 78 -8.38 -1.57 -12.46
N LEU A 79 -7.57 -0.77 -11.75
CA LEU A 79 -7.68 0.70 -11.78
C LEU A 79 -7.45 1.29 -13.19
N LEU A 80 -6.61 0.64 -14.01
CA LEU A 80 -6.37 1.01 -15.41
C LEU A 80 -7.43 0.47 -16.38
N GLY A 81 -8.44 -0.26 -15.88
CA GLY A 81 -9.47 -0.90 -16.71
C GLY A 81 -8.92 -2.02 -17.60
N GLN A 82 -7.85 -2.68 -17.19
CA GLN A 82 -7.16 -3.73 -17.94
C GLN A 82 -7.45 -5.12 -17.37
N ALA A 83 -7.31 -6.14 -18.21
CA ALA A 83 -7.37 -7.54 -17.76
C ALA A 83 -6.16 -7.87 -16.88
N VAL A 84 -6.40 -8.57 -15.76
CA VAL A 84 -5.34 -8.99 -14.84
C VAL A 84 -4.68 -10.28 -15.36
N PRO A 85 -3.34 -10.32 -15.54
CA PRO A 85 -2.62 -11.56 -15.83
C PRO A 85 -2.83 -12.63 -14.76
N ASP A 86 -2.86 -13.91 -15.18
CA ASP A 86 -3.18 -15.05 -14.31
C ASP A 86 -2.02 -15.48 -13.40
N ASP A 87 -0.81 -14.97 -13.64
CA ASP A 87 0.39 -15.22 -12.86
C ASP A 87 0.61 -14.20 -11.71
N LEU A 88 -0.28 -13.21 -11.57
CA LEU A 88 -0.24 -12.23 -10.49
C LEU A 88 -1.05 -12.69 -9.27
N ALA A 89 -0.64 -12.22 -8.09
CA ALA A 89 -1.46 -12.36 -6.90
C ALA A 89 -2.79 -11.59 -7.06
N PRO A 90 -3.88 -12.00 -6.39
CA PRO A 90 -5.17 -11.32 -6.47
C PRO A 90 -5.08 -9.84 -6.08
N SER A 91 -5.99 -9.00 -6.59
CA SER A 91 -6.05 -7.58 -6.25
C SER A 91 -6.41 -7.35 -4.77
N LEU A 92 -6.20 -6.12 -4.30
CA LEU A 92 -6.60 -5.66 -2.97
C LEU A 92 -8.07 -5.23 -2.91
N PHE A 93 -8.85 -5.34 -3.99
CA PHE A 93 -10.28 -5.04 -3.94
C PHE A 93 -11.06 -6.23 -3.37
N ALA A 94 -12.05 -5.93 -2.54
CA ALA A 94 -13.05 -6.89 -2.09
C ALA A 94 -14.00 -7.22 -3.24
N ASP A 95 -14.52 -8.45 -3.22
CA ASP A 95 -15.57 -8.90 -4.15
C ASP A 95 -16.89 -8.12 -3.97
#